data_AF-A0A080Z5Z3-F1
#
_entry.id   AF-A0A080Z5Z3-F1
#
_cell.length_a   1.000
_cell.length_b   1.000
_cell.length_c   1.000
_cell.angle_alpha   90.00
_cell.angle_beta   90.00
_cell.angle_gamma   90.00
#
_symmetry.space_group_name_H-M   'P 1'
#
loop_
_entity.id
_entity.type
_entity.pdbx_description
1 polymer ?
#
loop_
_entity_poly.entity_id
_entity_poly.type
_entity_poly.pdbx_seq_one_letter_code
_entity_poly.pdbx_strand_id
1 'polypeptide(L)'
;MTGTVATVSCVLRRQASADSLQDVGQLISDFLGPDPNLSLSEACAFRSLPLLNWIWRVSCESTASRTSQWTLNNYLRSDPKYYQWQFQKAAIVAASNGHLDVLKWLFEHFSGCWTPVMVPEAAAKNGDVAMLQFLLQHDAGRAFKYKRVEIPLESATSFETRPQLQKNWKGPGNVVYWGGRCIAFAMRGNNFEAAKWIYQYSPHSYSGEDIMLMIQWALTAGNFELAEVFLPRGRKLLGFAVGCPHLDVLKMVIEAGILRFDEAGAAETVELLVPHGRLVFSSSTHLLDLGEMGT
;
A
#
# COMPACT_ATOMS: atom_id res chain seq x y z
N MET A 1 -19.15 -19.03 -8.34
CA MET A 1 -19.50 -17.98 -9.33
C MET A 1 -18.49 -17.87 -10.48
N THR A 2 -17.20 -18.15 -10.29
CA THR A 2 -16.25 -18.47 -11.39
C THR A 2 -16.64 -19.72 -12.20
N GLY A 3 -17.47 -20.57 -11.60
CA GLY A 3 -17.96 -21.81 -12.18
C GLY A 3 -18.70 -21.63 -13.51
N THR A 4 -19.65 -20.71 -13.66
CA THR A 4 -20.50 -20.70 -14.87
C THR A 4 -19.73 -20.45 -16.16
N VAL A 5 -18.83 -19.46 -16.20
CA VAL A 5 -18.02 -19.14 -17.40
C VAL A 5 -16.98 -20.23 -17.69
N ALA A 6 -16.35 -20.76 -16.65
CA ALA A 6 -15.39 -21.86 -16.79
C ALA A 6 -16.06 -23.19 -17.19
N THR A 7 -17.27 -23.45 -16.69
CA THR A 7 -18.07 -24.64 -16.99
C THR A 7 -18.58 -24.61 -18.43
N VAL A 8 -19.09 -23.46 -18.91
CA VAL A 8 -19.51 -23.32 -20.33
C VAL A 8 -18.30 -23.51 -21.26
N SER A 9 -17.15 -22.91 -20.94
CA SER A 9 -15.91 -23.10 -21.70
C SER A 9 -15.43 -24.56 -21.69
N CYS A 10 -15.55 -25.25 -20.56
CA CYS A 10 -15.15 -26.65 -20.40
C CYS A 10 -16.07 -27.62 -21.16
N VAL A 11 -17.38 -27.37 -21.13
CA VAL A 11 -18.39 -28.18 -21.84
C VAL A 11 -18.23 -28.04 -23.35
N LEU A 12 -17.99 -26.83 -23.87
CA LEU A 12 -17.85 -26.59 -25.30
C LEU A 12 -16.54 -27.13 -25.88
N ARG A 13 -15.45 -27.15 -25.10
CA ARG A 13 -14.18 -27.79 -25.50
C ARG A 13 -14.27 -29.31 -25.67
N ARG A 14 -15.28 -29.96 -25.08
CA ARG A 14 -15.49 -31.42 -25.21
C ARG A 14 -16.33 -31.81 -26.43
N GLN A 15 -16.83 -30.86 -27.21
CA GLN A 15 -17.55 -31.15 -28.44
C GLN A 15 -16.64 -31.12 -29.67
N ALA A 16 -16.86 -32.05 -30.61
CA ALA A 16 -16.03 -32.27 -31.80
C ALA A 16 -15.98 -31.10 -32.79
N SER A 17 -16.80 -30.06 -32.60
CA SER A 17 -16.91 -28.85 -33.41
C SER A 17 -16.65 -27.58 -32.57
N ALA A 18 -15.59 -27.62 -31.76
CA ALA A 18 -15.27 -26.56 -30.79
C ALA A 18 -15.04 -25.18 -31.43
N ASP A 19 -14.52 -25.13 -32.66
CA ASP A 19 -14.21 -23.87 -33.34
C ASP A 19 -15.47 -23.14 -33.83
N SER A 20 -16.49 -23.86 -34.29
CA SER A 20 -17.77 -23.27 -34.72
C SER A 20 -18.70 -22.90 -33.56
N LEU A 21 -18.37 -23.31 -32.33
CA LEU A 21 -19.18 -23.09 -31.13
C LEU A 21 -18.61 -22.02 -30.20
N GLN A 22 -17.47 -21.39 -30.54
CA GLN A 22 -16.93 -20.30 -29.73
C GLN A 22 -17.91 -19.12 -29.66
N ASP A 23 -18.54 -18.78 -30.78
CA ASP A 23 -19.55 -17.71 -30.86
C ASP A 23 -20.78 -18.02 -29.99
N VAL A 24 -21.22 -19.29 -29.99
CA VAL A 24 -22.35 -19.76 -29.17
C VAL A 24 -21.99 -19.78 -27.69
N GLY A 25 -20.75 -20.16 -27.36
CA GLY A 25 -20.25 -20.13 -25.97
C GLY A 25 -20.16 -18.73 -25.41
N GLN A 26 -19.82 -17.76 -26.25
CA GLN A 26 -19.80 -16.36 -25.86
C GLN A 26 -21.21 -15.86 -25.58
N LEU A 27 -22.18 -16.16 -26.44
CA LEU A 27 -23.60 -15.80 -26.25
C LEU A 27 -24.22 -16.45 -25.01
N ILE A 28 -23.92 -17.73 -24.75
CA ILE A 28 -24.41 -18.43 -23.55
C ILE A 28 -23.78 -17.84 -22.29
N SER A 29 -22.50 -17.49 -22.31
CA SER A 29 -21.83 -16.84 -21.18
C SER A 29 -22.37 -15.43 -20.93
N ASP A 30 -22.79 -14.73 -21.97
CA ASP A 30 -23.40 -13.40 -21.88
C ASP A 30 -24.83 -13.48 -21.31
N PHE A 31 -25.57 -14.55 -21.65
CA PHE A 31 -26.90 -14.82 -21.10
C PHE A 31 -26.86 -15.33 -19.65
N LEU A 32 -25.93 -16.22 -19.32
CA LEU A 32 -25.76 -16.81 -17.98
C LEU A 32 -24.82 -16.00 -17.07
N GLY A 33 -24.45 -14.79 -17.50
CA GLY A 33 -23.42 -13.97 -16.86
C GLY A 33 -23.56 -13.88 -15.32
N PRO A 34 -22.47 -13.51 -14.62
CA PRO A 34 -22.54 -13.23 -13.18
C PRO A 34 -23.65 -12.22 -12.86
N ASP A 35 -24.05 -12.16 -11.59
CA ASP A 35 -25.11 -11.27 -11.11
C ASP A 35 -24.97 -9.85 -11.73
N PRO A 36 -26.04 -9.29 -12.34
CA PRO A 36 -26.00 -7.96 -12.95
C PRO A 36 -25.62 -6.82 -11.98
N ASN A 37 -25.68 -7.08 -10.67
CA ASN A 37 -25.27 -6.18 -9.59
C ASN A 37 -23.84 -6.42 -9.11
N LEU A 38 -23.13 -7.41 -9.64
CA LEU A 38 -21.72 -7.65 -9.31
C LEU A 38 -20.89 -6.48 -9.85
N SER A 39 -20.37 -5.64 -8.93
CA SER A 39 -19.49 -4.55 -9.32
C SER A 39 -18.12 -5.05 -9.76
N LEU A 40 -17.43 -4.29 -10.60
CA LEU A 40 -16.06 -4.61 -11.02
C LEU A 40 -15.10 -4.77 -9.81
N SER A 41 -15.30 -4.00 -8.74
CA SER A 41 -14.45 -4.02 -7.54
C SER A 41 -14.63 -5.28 -6.73
N GLU A 42 -15.87 -5.79 -6.63
CA GLU A 42 -16.12 -7.10 -6.02
C GLU A 42 -15.53 -8.20 -6.89
N ALA A 43 -15.63 -8.08 -8.22
CA ALA A 43 -15.03 -9.02 -9.14
C ALA A 43 -13.50 -9.11 -9.02
N CYS A 44 -12.83 -7.99 -8.72
CA CYS A 44 -11.38 -7.95 -8.48
C CYS A 44 -10.93 -8.81 -7.27
N ALA A 45 -11.82 -9.07 -6.31
CA ALA A 45 -11.51 -9.96 -5.19
C ALA A 45 -11.33 -11.43 -5.63
N PHE A 46 -11.96 -11.84 -6.73
CA PHE A 46 -11.85 -13.22 -7.25
C PHE A 46 -10.59 -13.49 -8.06
N ARG A 47 -9.76 -12.46 -8.34
CA ARG A 47 -8.54 -12.57 -9.16
C ARG A 47 -8.76 -13.27 -10.50
N SER A 48 -9.89 -13.01 -11.15
CA SER A 48 -10.28 -13.66 -12.41
C SER A 48 -10.28 -12.66 -13.57
N LEU A 49 -9.18 -12.58 -14.32
CA LEU A 49 -9.10 -11.74 -15.52
C LEU A 49 -10.21 -12.04 -16.55
N PRO A 50 -10.62 -13.32 -16.79
CA PRO A 50 -11.75 -13.59 -17.68
C PRO A 50 -13.06 -12.93 -17.22
N LEU A 51 -13.31 -12.90 -15.91
CA LEU A 51 -14.49 -12.23 -15.34
C LEU A 51 -14.40 -10.71 -15.53
N LEU A 52 -13.23 -10.10 -15.30
CA LEU A 52 -13.02 -8.67 -15.52
C LEU A 52 -13.17 -8.29 -16.99
N ASN A 53 -12.60 -9.09 -17.90
CA ASN A 53 -12.77 -8.94 -19.35
C ASN A 53 -14.25 -9.04 -19.75
N TRP A 54 -14.99 -9.98 -19.16
CA TRP A 54 -16.42 -10.12 -19.41
C TRP A 54 -17.18 -8.85 -18.98
N ILE A 55 -17.00 -8.41 -17.72
CA ILE A 55 -17.62 -7.19 -17.18
C ILE A 55 -17.30 -5.98 -18.07
N TRP A 56 -16.03 -5.84 -18.46
CA TRP A 56 -15.58 -4.72 -19.29
C TRP A 56 -16.21 -4.72 -20.69
N ARG A 57 -16.30 -5.89 -21.33
CA ARG A 57 -16.87 -6.04 -22.68
C ARG A 57 -18.37 -5.78 -22.72
N VAL A 58 -19.12 -6.21 -21.69
CA VAL A 58 -20.57 -5.96 -21.62
C VAL A 58 -20.90 -4.54 -21.13
N SER A 59 -19.90 -3.77 -20.71
CA SER A 59 -20.10 -2.41 -20.22
C SER A 59 -20.27 -1.41 -21.36
N CYS A 60 -21.28 -0.56 -21.23
CA CYS A 60 -21.63 0.44 -22.24
C CYS A 60 -20.62 1.59 -22.27
N GLU A 61 -20.08 1.93 -23.45
CA GLU A 61 -19.10 3.00 -23.61
C GLU A 61 -19.71 4.41 -23.59
N SER A 62 -20.99 4.53 -23.89
CA SER A 62 -21.68 5.83 -23.92
C SER A 62 -23.08 5.74 -23.31
N THR A 63 -23.65 6.89 -22.96
CA THR A 63 -25.03 6.97 -22.48
C THR A 63 -26.04 6.50 -23.53
N ALA A 64 -25.74 6.70 -24.81
CA ALA A 64 -26.59 6.30 -25.93
C ALA A 64 -26.62 4.78 -26.16
N SER A 65 -25.57 4.06 -25.76
CA SER A 65 -25.48 2.59 -25.89
C SER A 65 -26.06 1.84 -24.69
N ARG A 66 -26.61 2.53 -23.69
CA ARG A 66 -27.18 1.90 -22.49
C ARG A 66 -28.42 1.08 -22.86
N THR A 67 -28.51 -0.12 -22.28
CA THR A 67 -29.72 -0.93 -22.38
C THR A 67 -30.79 -0.37 -21.44
N SER A 68 -32.06 -0.74 -21.68
CA SER A 68 -33.18 -0.37 -20.81
C SER A 68 -33.16 -1.10 -19.46
N GLN A 69 -32.39 -2.18 -19.34
CA GLN A 69 -32.23 -2.92 -18.10
C GLN A 69 -31.28 -2.17 -17.16
N TRP A 70 -31.60 -2.18 -15.86
CA TRP A 70 -30.72 -1.58 -14.87
C TRP A 70 -29.62 -2.57 -14.47
N THR A 71 -28.36 -2.25 -14.78
CA THR A 71 -27.17 -3.02 -14.38
C THR A 71 -26.03 -2.06 -14.06
N LEU A 72 -25.10 -2.44 -13.17
CA LEU A 72 -23.91 -1.62 -12.89
C LEU A 72 -23.00 -1.48 -14.12
N ASN A 73 -22.94 -2.54 -14.94
CA ASN A 73 -22.13 -2.57 -16.18
C ASN A 73 -22.57 -1.49 -17.19
N ASN A 74 -23.87 -1.14 -17.23
CA ASN A 74 -24.35 -0.06 -18.08
C ASN A 74 -23.69 1.30 -17.77
N TYR A 75 -23.26 1.51 -16.52
CA TYR A 75 -22.70 2.79 -16.09
C TYR A 75 -21.18 2.78 -16.06
N LEU A 76 -20.54 1.60 -15.98
CA LEU A 76 -19.10 1.47 -15.75
C LEU A 76 -18.27 2.40 -16.63
N ARG A 77 -18.51 2.37 -17.94
CA ARG A 77 -17.73 3.13 -18.94
C ARG A 77 -18.46 4.34 -19.50
N SER A 78 -19.75 4.50 -19.21
CA SER A 78 -20.58 5.58 -19.74
C SER A 78 -20.78 6.74 -18.77
N ASP A 79 -20.59 6.52 -17.46
CA ASP A 79 -20.68 7.56 -16.43
C ASP A 79 -19.29 7.90 -15.89
N PRO A 80 -18.77 9.13 -16.11
CA PRO A 80 -17.42 9.49 -15.68
C PRO A 80 -17.18 9.42 -14.16
N LYS A 81 -18.22 9.67 -13.33
CA LYS A 81 -18.08 9.63 -11.88
C LYS A 81 -18.01 8.19 -11.41
N TYR A 82 -18.89 7.33 -11.93
CA TYR A 82 -18.88 5.91 -11.60
C TYR A 82 -17.62 5.22 -12.12
N TYR A 83 -17.16 5.54 -13.34
CA TYR A 83 -15.87 5.07 -13.89
C TYR A 83 -14.70 5.33 -12.93
N GLN A 84 -14.57 6.58 -12.47
CA GLN A 84 -13.52 6.98 -11.53
C GLN A 84 -13.67 6.32 -10.15
N TRP A 85 -14.89 6.25 -9.61
CA TRP A 85 -15.17 5.61 -8.33
C TRP A 85 -14.85 4.11 -8.36
N GLN A 86 -15.28 3.45 -9.43
CA GLN A 86 -15.10 2.01 -9.60
C GLN A 86 -13.62 1.65 -9.75
N PHE A 87 -12.84 2.44 -10.50
CA PHE A 87 -11.39 2.29 -10.59
C PHE A 87 -10.73 2.34 -9.21
N GLN A 88 -11.05 3.36 -8.40
CA GLN A 88 -10.45 3.51 -7.07
C GLN A 88 -10.77 2.32 -6.16
N LYS A 89 -12.05 1.92 -6.11
CA LYS A 89 -12.47 0.79 -5.29
C LYS A 89 -11.80 -0.51 -5.75
N ALA A 90 -11.77 -0.76 -7.05
CA ALA A 90 -11.13 -1.93 -7.63
C ALA A 90 -9.62 -1.96 -7.36
N ALA A 91 -8.93 -0.81 -7.51
CA ALA A 91 -7.50 -0.70 -7.25
C ALA A 91 -7.17 -0.94 -5.76
N ILE A 92 -7.99 -0.43 -4.83
CA ILE A 92 -7.83 -0.69 -3.39
C ILE A 92 -7.99 -2.18 -3.09
N VAL A 93 -9.01 -2.83 -3.65
CA VAL A 93 -9.24 -4.28 -3.45
C VAL A 93 -8.06 -5.09 -4.02
N ALA A 94 -7.62 -4.77 -5.23
CA ALA A 94 -6.48 -5.44 -5.85
C ALA A 94 -5.20 -5.30 -5.03
N ALA A 95 -4.89 -4.10 -4.54
CA ALA A 95 -3.71 -3.84 -3.72
C ALA A 95 -3.78 -4.51 -2.34
N SER A 96 -4.94 -4.44 -1.69
CA SER A 96 -5.15 -5.06 -0.37
C SER A 96 -4.96 -6.58 -0.40
N ASN A 97 -5.32 -7.22 -1.52
CA ASN A 97 -5.17 -8.66 -1.72
C ASN A 97 -3.83 -9.06 -2.40
N GLY A 98 -2.96 -8.11 -2.75
CA GLY A 98 -1.71 -8.41 -3.47
C GLY A 98 -1.91 -8.93 -4.91
N HIS A 99 -3.03 -8.59 -5.56
CA HIS A 99 -3.36 -9.03 -6.93
C HIS A 99 -2.74 -8.08 -7.97
N LEU A 100 -1.42 -8.14 -8.15
CA LEU A 100 -0.70 -7.29 -9.11
C LEU A 100 -1.16 -7.46 -10.57
N ASP A 101 -1.55 -8.67 -10.97
CA ASP A 101 -2.14 -8.97 -12.27
C ASP A 101 -3.46 -8.21 -12.51
N VAL A 102 -4.34 -8.18 -11.51
CA VAL A 102 -5.59 -7.41 -11.55
C VAL A 102 -5.29 -5.91 -11.60
N LEU A 103 -4.30 -5.43 -10.84
CA LEU A 103 -3.93 -4.01 -10.86
C LEU A 103 -3.37 -3.59 -12.22
N LYS A 104 -2.53 -4.42 -12.84
CA LYS A 104 -2.05 -4.22 -14.23
C LYS A 104 -3.21 -4.10 -15.21
N TRP A 105 -4.15 -5.04 -15.13
CA TRP A 105 -5.36 -5.02 -15.94
C TRP A 105 -6.15 -3.72 -15.76
N LEU A 106 -6.33 -3.24 -14.53
CA LEU A 106 -7.01 -1.97 -14.27
C LEU A 106 -6.30 -0.79 -14.92
N PHE A 107 -4.97 -0.72 -14.87
CA PHE A 107 -4.19 0.37 -15.47
C PHE A 107 -4.15 0.34 -16.99
N GLU A 108 -4.36 -0.82 -17.61
CA GLU A 108 -4.48 -0.97 -19.07
C GLU A 108 -5.84 -0.54 -19.59
N HIS A 109 -6.92 -0.79 -18.82
CA HIS A 109 -8.30 -0.53 -19.25
C HIS A 109 -8.82 0.83 -18.81
N PHE A 110 -8.36 1.34 -17.66
CA PHE A 110 -8.73 2.66 -17.16
C PHE A 110 -7.70 3.71 -17.55
N SER A 111 -8.17 4.91 -17.90
CA SER A 111 -7.31 6.05 -18.21
C SER A 111 -7.88 7.36 -17.67
N GLY A 112 -7.01 8.30 -17.32
CA GLY A 112 -7.39 9.58 -16.73
C GLY A 112 -7.92 9.45 -15.31
N CYS A 113 -7.76 8.29 -14.65
CA CYS A 113 -8.21 8.10 -13.29
C CYS A 113 -7.15 8.50 -12.27
N TRP A 114 -7.59 8.94 -11.08
CA TRP A 114 -6.72 9.04 -9.91
C TRP A 114 -6.78 7.78 -9.05
N THR A 115 -5.59 7.30 -8.69
CA THR A 115 -5.34 6.16 -7.80
C THR A 115 -5.12 6.71 -6.41
N PRO A 116 -5.91 6.28 -5.42
CA PRO A 116 -5.94 6.93 -4.13
C PRO A 116 -4.84 6.36 -3.22
N VAL A 117 -4.43 7.11 -2.19
CA VAL A 117 -3.23 6.82 -1.37
C VAL A 117 -3.25 5.45 -0.68
N MET A 118 -4.45 4.94 -0.38
CA MET A 118 -4.67 3.61 0.20
C MET A 118 -4.10 2.49 -0.68
N VAL A 119 -3.93 2.68 -1.99
CA VAL A 119 -3.38 1.68 -2.90
C VAL A 119 -1.89 1.44 -2.63
N PRO A 120 -0.99 2.45 -2.71
CA PRO A 120 0.40 2.28 -2.31
C PRO A 120 0.55 1.99 -0.81
N GLU A 121 -0.31 2.51 0.08
CA GLU A 121 -0.29 2.15 1.51
C GLU A 121 -0.57 0.64 1.74
N ALA A 122 -1.53 0.06 1.01
CA ALA A 122 -1.82 -1.37 1.08
C ALA A 122 -0.66 -2.22 0.52
N ALA A 123 -0.11 -1.83 -0.63
CA ALA A 123 1.07 -2.49 -1.21
C ALA A 123 2.26 -2.45 -0.24
N ALA A 124 2.50 -1.31 0.40
CA ALA A 124 3.53 -1.13 1.42
C ALA A 124 3.29 -2.05 2.64
N LYS A 125 2.07 -2.07 3.16
CA LYS A 125 1.67 -2.94 4.28
C LYS A 125 1.83 -4.43 3.96
N ASN A 126 1.66 -4.82 2.70
CA ASN A 126 1.83 -6.20 2.24
C ASN A 126 3.28 -6.55 1.86
N GLY A 127 4.19 -5.56 1.83
CA GLY A 127 5.56 -5.76 1.38
C GLY A 127 5.70 -5.99 -0.12
N ASP A 128 4.67 -5.66 -0.90
CA ASP A 128 4.62 -5.92 -2.34
C ASP A 128 5.42 -4.85 -3.12
N VAL A 129 6.74 -4.99 -3.08
CA VAL A 129 7.67 -4.10 -3.79
C VAL A 129 7.41 -4.12 -5.29
N ALA A 130 6.99 -5.24 -5.87
CA ALA A 130 6.71 -5.34 -7.29
C ALA A 130 5.49 -4.47 -7.69
N MET A 131 4.46 -4.43 -6.85
CA MET A 131 3.32 -3.55 -7.02
C MET A 131 3.69 -2.07 -6.86
N LEU A 132 4.52 -1.75 -5.86
CA LEU A 132 5.02 -0.38 -5.67
C LEU A 132 5.83 0.10 -6.88
N GLN A 133 6.70 -0.76 -7.42
CA GLN A 133 7.46 -0.49 -8.65
C GLN A 133 6.53 -0.26 -9.85
N PHE A 134 5.51 -1.12 -10.01
CA PHE A 134 4.52 -0.98 -11.06
C PHE A 134 3.77 0.36 -10.97
N LEU A 135 3.26 0.69 -9.77
CA LEU A 135 2.58 1.97 -9.52
C LEU A 135 3.47 3.16 -9.89
N LEU A 136 4.75 3.14 -9.52
CA LEU A 136 5.67 4.24 -9.83
C LEU A 136 6.00 4.34 -11.33
N GLN A 137 6.12 3.20 -12.02
CA GLN A 137 6.38 3.17 -13.47
C GLN A 137 5.19 3.68 -14.27
N HIS A 138 3.97 3.46 -13.79
CA HIS A 138 2.72 3.83 -14.46
C HIS A 138 2.04 5.08 -13.87
N ASP A 139 2.71 5.81 -12.98
CA ASP A 139 2.20 7.06 -12.41
C ASP A 139 2.34 8.22 -13.42
N ALA A 140 1.24 8.58 -14.07
CA ALA A 140 1.19 9.75 -14.95
C ALA A 140 1.46 11.08 -14.19
N GLY A 141 1.26 11.09 -12.86
CA GLY A 141 1.55 12.21 -11.98
C GLY A 141 3.04 12.46 -11.76
N ARG A 142 3.90 11.49 -12.05
CA ARG A 142 5.35 11.55 -11.76
C ARG A 142 6.08 12.70 -12.42
N ALA A 143 5.60 13.16 -13.57
CA ALA A 143 6.18 14.28 -14.30
C ALA A 143 5.84 15.65 -13.67
N PHE A 144 4.89 15.71 -12.73
CA PHE A 144 4.41 16.94 -12.13
C PHE A 144 5.10 17.23 -10.79
N LYS A 145 5.13 18.51 -10.43
CA LYS A 145 5.53 18.92 -9.07
C LYS A 145 4.49 18.43 -8.07
N TYR A 146 4.93 17.99 -6.91
CA TYR A 146 4.02 17.56 -5.85
C TYR A 146 3.85 18.64 -4.78
N LYS A 147 2.68 18.67 -4.16
CA LYS A 147 2.37 19.52 -3.01
C LYS A 147 1.99 18.65 -1.82
N ARG A 148 2.55 18.96 -0.65
CA ARG A 148 2.09 18.41 0.64
C ARG A 148 0.74 19.02 0.98
N VAL A 149 -0.26 18.18 1.17
CA VAL A 149 -1.63 18.54 1.53
C VAL A 149 -1.93 17.93 2.87
N GLU A 150 -2.26 18.79 3.84
CA GLU A 150 -2.70 18.35 5.16
C GLU A 150 -4.10 17.76 5.09
N ILE A 151 -4.28 16.65 5.78
CA ILE A 151 -5.56 15.96 5.90
C ILE A 151 -5.87 15.90 7.38
N PRO A 152 -6.83 16.70 7.85
CA PRO A 152 -7.31 16.58 9.22
C PRO A 152 -8.00 15.22 9.37
N LEU A 153 -7.47 14.38 10.25
CA LEU A 153 -8.17 13.20 10.78
C LEU A 153 -8.63 13.52 12.19
N GLU A 154 -9.66 12.82 12.67
CA GLU A 154 -10.27 13.05 14.00
C GLU A 154 -9.27 12.99 15.16
N SER A 155 -8.17 12.25 15.02
CA SER A 155 -7.17 12.02 16.07
C SER A 155 -5.74 12.44 15.71
N ALA A 156 -5.48 12.90 14.48
CA ALA A 156 -4.14 13.28 14.02
C ALA A 156 -4.19 14.11 12.74
N THR A 157 -3.16 14.92 12.48
CA THR A 157 -2.91 15.49 11.15
C THR A 157 -2.14 14.48 10.29
N SER A 158 -2.73 14.06 9.17
CA SER A 158 -2.05 13.25 8.15
C SER A 158 -1.64 14.13 6.97
N PHE A 159 -0.74 13.63 6.13
CA PHE A 159 -0.27 14.35 4.94
C PHE A 159 -0.31 13.46 3.70
N GLU A 160 -0.86 14.01 2.62
CA GLU A 160 -0.78 13.43 1.28
C GLU A 160 0.13 14.29 0.41
N THR A 161 0.89 13.64 -0.48
CA THR A 161 1.69 14.33 -1.49
C THR A 161 0.97 14.19 -2.82
N ARG A 162 0.29 15.26 -3.22
CA ARG A 162 -0.56 15.28 -4.42
C ARG A 162 0.19 15.94 -5.58
N PRO A 163 0.22 15.32 -6.77
CA PRO A 163 0.76 15.96 -7.95
C PRO A 163 -0.09 17.18 -8.31
N GLN A 164 0.57 18.28 -8.70
CA GLN A 164 -0.06 19.52 -9.13
C GLN A 164 -0.58 19.37 -10.56
N LEU A 165 -1.75 18.75 -10.68
CA LEU A 165 -2.45 18.57 -11.95
C LEU A 165 -3.27 19.81 -12.32
N GLN A 166 -3.50 20.01 -13.62
CA GLN A 166 -4.51 20.96 -14.09
C GLN A 166 -5.91 20.53 -13.61
N LYS A 167 -6.79 21.51 -13.35
CA LYS A 167 -8.18 21.24 -12.94
C LYS A 167 -8.86 20.39 -14.01
N ASN A 168 -9.39 19.22 -13.60
CA ASN A 168 -9.99 18.21 -14.48
C ASN A 168 -9.01 17.55 -15.45
N TRP A 169 -7.85 17.10 -14.95
CA TRP A 169 -6.92 16.27 -15.72
C TRP A 169 -7.65 15.13 -16.46
N LYS A 170 -7.46 15.10 -17.78
CA LYS A 170 -7.89 14.03 -18.69
C LYS A 170 -6.72 13.50 -19.53
N GLY A 171 -5.49 13.79 -19.11
CA GLY A 171 -4.30 13.40 -19.85
C GLY A 171 -4.10 11.88 -19.83
N PRO A 172 -3.17 11.36 -20.65
CA PRO A 172 -2.98 9.93 -20.81
C PRO A 172 -2.52 9.29 -19.50
N GLY A 173 -3.09 8.11 -19.19
CA GLY A 173 -2.72 7.30 -18.03
C GLY A 173 -3.39 7.70 -16.71
N ASN A 174 -3.12 6.89 -15.69
CA ASN A 174 -3.67 7.07 -14.34
C ASN A 174 -2.64 7.74 -13.44
N VAL A 175 -3.10 8.60 -12.54
CA VAL A 175 -2.24 9.33 -11.60
C VAL A 175 -2.24 8.63 -10.26
N VAL A 176 -1.08 8.44 -9.64
CA VAL A 176 -0.95 7.81 -8.33
C VAL A 176 -0.70 8.84 -7.25
N TYR A 177 -1.50 8.78 -6.18
CA TYR A 177 -1.27 9.60 -5.00
C TYR A 177 -0.39 8.84 -4.00
N TRP A 178 0.79 9.40 -3.74
CA TRP A 178 1.75 8.85 -2.78
C TRP A 178 1.60 9.54 -1.43
N GLY A 179 1.44 8.74 -0.37
CA GLY A 179 1.20 9.23 0.99
C GLY A 179 2.44 9.19 1.86
N GLY A 180 2.53 10.10 2.83
CA GLY A 180 3.62 10.08 3.83
C GLY A 180 3.58 8.89 4.77
N ARG A 181 2.43 8.21 4.87
CA ARG A 181 2.26 7.04 5.75
C ARG A 181 2.65 5.71 5.09
N CYS A 182 3.02 5.67 3.81
CA CYS A 182 3.37 4.40 3.16
C CYS A 182 4.50 3.67 3.91
N ILE A 183 5.52 4.41 4.39
CA ILE A 183 6.58 3.83 5.22
C ILE A 183 6.02 3.34 6.57
N ALA A 184 5.18 4.13 7.24
CA ALA A 184 4.54 3.71 8.49
C ALA A 184 3.75 2.39 8.31
N PHE A 185 3.03 2.23 7.20
CA PHE A 185 2.30 1.01 6.86
C PHE A 185 3.23 -0.16 6.55
N ALA A 186 4.34 0.08 5.83
CA ALA A 186 5.38 -0.93 5.62
C ALA A 186 5.98 -1.40 6.97
N MET A 187 6.30 -0.48 7.87
CA MET A 187 6.84 -0.80 9.20
C MET A 187 5.84 -1.59 10.05
N ARG A 188 4.55 -1.23 10.03
CA ARG A 188 3.48 -2.00 10.71
C ARG A 188 3.30 -3.41 10.15
N GLY A 189 3.58 -3.60 8.86
CA GLY A 189 3.60 -4.90 8.20
C GLY A 189 4.91 -5.67 8.38
N ASN A 190 5.89 -5.12 9.11
CA ASN A 190 7.25 -5.65 9.23
C ASN A 190 7.99 -5.78 7.88
N ASN A 191 7.65 -4.93 6.91
CA ASN A 191 8.15 -4.98 5.53
C ASN A 191 9.24 -3.93 5.30
N PHE A 192 10.43 -4.19 5.85
CA PHE A 192 11.57 -3.26 5.80
C PHE A 192 12.08 -2.98 4.39
N GLU A 193 12.06 -3.96 3.50
CA GLU A 193 12.44 -3.77 2.09
C GLU A 193 11.49 -2.81 1.36
N ALA A 194 10.18 -2.92 1.62
CA ALA A 194 9.22 -1.97 1.09
C ALA A 194 9.45 -0.57 1.67
N ALA A 195 9.71 -0.45 2.97
CA ALA A 195 10.02 0.83 3.61
C ALA A 195 11.27 1.49 2.99
N LYS A 196 12.36 0.72 2.81
CA LYS A 196 13.61 1.14 2.15
C LYS A 196 13.35 1.61 0.72
N TRP A 197 12.63 0.81 -0.06
CA TRP A 197 12.29 1.14 -1.44
C TRP A 197 11.45 2.41 -1.54
N ILE A 198 10.42 2.55 -0.70
CA ILE A 198 9.55 3.73 -0.68
C ILE A 198 10.38 4.98 -0.37
N TYR A 199 11.24 4.94 0.64
CA TYR A 199 12.10 6.07 1.00
C TYR A 199 13.02 6.51 -0.15
N GLN A 200 13.54 5.55 -0.91
CA GLN A 200 14.49 5.83 -2.00
C GLN A 200 13.83 6.35 -3.28
N TYR A 201 12.63 5.86 -3.60
CA TYR A 201 12.05 6.05 -4.94
C TYR A 201 10.69 6.76 -4.96
N SER A 202 9.96 6.81 -3.85
CA SER A 202 8.67 7.48 -3.78
C SER A 202 8.84 8.98 -4.01
N PRO A 203 7.95 9.64 -4.78
CA PRO A 203 7.97 11.09 -4.99
C PRO A 203 7.56 11.90 -3.73
N HIS A 204 7.60 11.29 -2.54
CA HIS A 204 7.22 11.90 -1.27
C HIS A 204 8.41 12.65 -0.63
N SER A 205 8.15 13.85 -0.13
CA SER A 205 9.13 14.61 0.66
C SER A 205 8.86 14.43 2.14
N TYR A 206 9.84 13.89 2.85
CA TYR A 206 9.79 13.70 4.31
C TYR A 206 10.25 14.97 5.04
N SER A 207 9.53 15.35 6.10
CA SER A 207 9.97 16.37 7.04
C SER A 207 11.07 15.81 7.97
N GLY A 208 11.73 16.68 8.74
CA GLY A 208 12.68 16.22 9.76
C GLY A 208 12.03 15.34 10.83
N GLU A 209 10.77 15.63 11.19
CA GLU A 209 9.96 14.82 12.10
C GLU A 209 9.61 13.46 11.50
N ASP A 210 9.24 13.43 10.22
CA ASP A 210 8.97 12.17 9.50
C ASP A 210 10.22 11.28 9.53
N ILE A 211 11.42 11.84 9.28
CA ILE A 211 12.69 11.09 9.32
C ILE A 211 13.02 10.58 10.72
N MET A 212 12.87 11.42 11.74
CA MET A 212 13.07 11.03 13.15
C MET A 212 12.21 9.82 13.51
N LEU A 213 10.92 9.89 13.18
CA LEU A 213 9.95 8.84 13.48
C LEU A 213 10.26 7.53 12.72
N MET A 214 10.68 7.63 11.46
CA MET A 214 11.12 6.47 10.66
C MET A 214 12.34 5.76 11.26
N ILE A 215 13.34 6.52 11.75
CA ILE A 215 14.51 5.97 12.43
C ILE A 215 14.08 5.27 13.73
N GLN A 216 13.25 5.92 14.54
CA GLN A 216 12.75 5.34 15.79
C GLN A 216 11.96 4.05 15.57
N TRP A 217 11.11 3.99 14.54
CA TRP A 217 10.41 2.76 14.18
C TRP A 217 11.37 1.63 13.79
N ALA A 218 12.42 1.93 13.01
CA ALA A 218 13.41 0.94 12.61
C ALA A 218 14.23 0.43 13.81
N LEU A 219 14.66 1.32 14.70
CA LEU A 219 15.37 0.97 15.93
C LEU A 219 14.50 0.16 16.90
N THR A 220 13.23 0.56 17.09
CA THR A 220 12.25 -0.19 17.89
C THR A 220 12.05 -1.61 17.37
N ALA A 221 12.13 -1.81 16.06
CA ALA A 221 12.04 -3.11 15.42
C ALA A 221 13.38 -3.88 15.38
N GLY A 222 14.47 -3.32 15.95
CA GLY A 222 15.81 -3.93 15.94
C GLY A 222 16.51 -3.87 14.57
N ASN A 223 15.97 -3.15 13.60
CA ASN A 223 16.53 -3.06 12.25
C ASN A 223 17.46 -1.84 12.10
N PHE A 224 18.68 -1.99 12.60
CA PHE A 224 19.72 -0.95 12.52
C PHE A 224 20.12 -0.61 11.09
N GLU A 225 20.14 -1.58 10.17
CA GLU A 225 20.47 -1.34 8.76
C GLU A 225 19.46 -0.37 8.13
N LEU A 226 18.16 -0.60 8.36
CA LEU A 226 17.12 0.30 7.86
C LEU A 226 17.20 1.68 8.53
N ALA A 227 17.50 1.73 9.83
CA ALA A 227 17.69 2.98 10.55
C ALA A 227 18.83 3.82 9.95
N GLU A 228 19.94 3.19 9.55
CA GLU A 228 21.05 3.83 8.85
C GLU A 228 20.65 4.38 7.48
N VAL A 229 19.76 3.68 6.75
CA VAL A 229 19.25 4.18 5.46
C VAL A 229 18.51 5.51 5.61
N PHE A 230 17.75 5.68 6.69
CA PHE A 230 16.99 6.91 6.97
C PHE A 230 17.84 8.02 7.58
N LEU A 231 19.05 7.71 8.04
CA LEU A 231 19.88 8.62 8.82
C LEU A 231 20.37 9.81 7.97
N PRO A 232 20.09 11.07 8.38
CA PRO A 232 20.62 12.23 7.68
C PRO A 232 22.15 12.29 7.74
N ARG A 233 22.78 12.80 6.68
CA ARG A 233 24.25 12.92 6.61
C ARG A 233 24.82 13.65 7.82
N GLY A 234 25.84 13.06 8.44
CA GLY A 234 26.56 13.63 9.59
C GLY A 234 25.84 13.47 10.94
N ARG A 235 24.68 12.83 10.97
CA ARG A 235 24.01 12.43 12.22
C ARG A 235 24.46 11.02 12.62
N LYS A 236 24.19 10.65 13.88
CA LYS A 236 24.44 9.32 14.44
C LYS A 236 23.13 8.74 14.94
N LEU A 237 22.93 7.42 14.80
CA LEU A 237 21.75 6.71 15.30
C LEU A 237 21.47 6.97 16.79
N LEU A 238 22.52 7.07 17.60
CA LEU A 238 22.42 7.31 19.04
C LEU A 238 21.55 8.54 19.38
N GLY A 239 21.56 9.59 18.54
CA GLY A 239 20.73 10.78 18.75
C GLY A 239 19.23 10.57 18.53
N PHE A 240 18.81 9.37 18.11
CA PHE A 240 17.43 8.97 17.87
C PHE A 240 17.02 7.73 18.69
N ALA A 241 17.96 7.17 19.47
CA ALA A 241 17.81 5.89 20.15
C ALA A 241 17.08 5.97 21.50
N VAL A 242 17.07 7.14 22.14
CA VAL A 242 16.38 7.36 23.42
C VAL A 242 14.87 7.12 23.23
N GLY A 243 14.26 6.38 24.17
CA GLY A 243 12.85 5.99 24.13
C GLY A 243 12.53 4.77 23.26
N CYS A 244 13.50 4.18 22.56
CA CYS A 244 13.27 2.96 21.78
C CYS A 244 13.34 1.71 22.69
N PRO A 245 12.31 0.85 22.70
CA PRO A 245 12.21 -0.26 23.67
C PRO A 245 13.07 -1.48 23.34
N HIS A 246 13.75 -1.51 22.18
CA HIS A 246 14.52 -2.68 21.76
C HIS A 246 15.79 -2.85 22.61
N LEU A 247 16.02 -4.06 23.14
CA LEU A 247 17.10 -4.33 24.10
C LEU A 247 18.49 -3.87 23.63
N ASP A 248 18.85 -4.15 22.38
CA ASP A 248 20.16 -3.75 21.84
C ASP A 248 20.29 -2.23 21.68
N VAL A 249 19.17 -1.53 21.47
CA VAL A 249 19.15 -0.06 21.42
C VAL A 249 19.30 0.52 22.82
N LEU A 250 18.63 -0.06 23.81
CA LEU A 250 18.76 0.33 25.22
C LEU A 250 20.19 0.14 25.73
N LYS A 251 20.84 -1.00 25.39
CA LYS A 251 22.26 -1.25 25.67
C LYS A 251 23.16 -0.19 25.05
N MET A 252 22.97 0.10 23.76
CA MET A 252 23.71 1.15 23.05
C MET A 252 23.58 2.51 23.75
N VAL A 253 22.38 2.87 24.21
CA VAL A 253 22.10 4.13 24.92
C VAL A 253 22.81 4.17 26.28
N ILE A 254 22.80 3.08 27.04
CA ILE A 254 23.47 2.98 28.34
C ILE A 254 24.99 3.06 28.20
N GLU A 255 25.57 2.28 27.30
CA GLU A 255 27.01 2.23 27.05
C GLU A 255 27.57 3.58 26.57
N ALA A 256 26.79 4.31 25.78
CA ALA A 256 27.16 5.65 25.32
C ALA A 256 27.16 6.71 26.44
N GLY A 257 26.60 6.41 27.61
CA GLY A 257 26.60 7.29 28.78
C GLY A 257 25.76 8.57 28.62
N ILE A 258 24.89 8.64 27.61
CA ILE A 258 24.09 9.84 27.31
C ILE A 258 23.04 10.13 28.39
N LEU A 259 22.58 9.10 29.09
CA LEU A 259 21.59 9.19 30.16
C LEU A 259 22.11 9.90 31.43
N ARG A 260 23.42 10.14 31.55
CA ARG A 260 24.01 10.80 32.73
C ARG A 260 23.54 12.24 32.92
N PHE A 261 23.09 12.88 31.84
CA PHE A 261 22.66 14.28 31.84
C PHE A 261 21.18 14.44 31.44
N ASP A 262 20.45 13.33 31.31
CA ASP A 262 19.04 13.29 30.91
C ASP A 262 18.27 12.40 31.87
N GLU A 263 17.82 12.98 32.99
CA GLU A 263 17.07 12.27 34.03
C GLU A 263 15.76 11.67 33.50
N ALA A 264 15.09 12.37 32.58
CA ALA A 264 13.84 11.91 31.98
C ALA A 264 14.07 10.69 31.07
N GLY A 265 15.05 10.77 30.17
CA GLY A 265 15.44 9.65 29.32
C GLY A 265 15.99 8.46 30.12
N ALA A 266 16.66 8.72 31.25
CA ALA A 266 17.15 7.68 32.15
C ALA A 266 15.99 6.91 32.81
N ALA A 267 14.98 7.63 33.33
CA ALA A 267 13.80 7.02 33.91
C ALA A 267 13.02 6.19 32.88
N GLU A 268 12.80 6.74 31.68
CA GLU A 268 12.13 6.05 30.57
C GLU A 268 12.89 4.78 30.16
N THR A 269 14.22 4.85 30.01
CA THR A 269 15.06 3.68 29.67
C THR A 269 14.96 2.58 30.73
N VAL A 270 14.94 2.95 32.03
CA VAL A 270 14.75 2.00 33.13
C VAL A 270 13.39 1.31 33.03
N GLU A 271 12.31 2.07 32.79
CA GLU A 271 10.97 1.50 32.62
C GLU A 271 10.91 0.52 31.43
N LEU A 272 11.53 0.85 30.30
CA LEU A 272 11.58 0.01 29.10
C LEU A 272 12.42 -1.27 29.29
N LEU A 273 13.34 -1.30 30.24
CA LEU A 273 14.13 -2.50 30.58
C LEU A 273 13.39 -3.47 31.50
N VAL A 274 12.39 -3.02 32.27
CA VAL A 274 11.65 -3.88 33.23
C VAL A 274 11.08 -5.15 32.57
N PRO A 275 10.46 -5.10 31.37
CA PRO A 275 9.96 -6.30 30.69
C PRO A 275 11.05 -7.29 30.26
N HIS A 276 12.31 -6.86 30.14
CA HIS A 276 13.42 -7.65 29.62
C HIS A 276 14.16 -8.48 30.70
N GLY A 277 13.82 -8.33 31.98
CA GLY A 277 14.38 -9.12 33.08
C GLY A 277 15.22 -8.31 34.08
N ARG A 278 15.58 -8.95 35.21
CA ARG A 278 16.04 -8.30 36.45
C ARG A 278 17.21 -7.32 36.25
N LEU A 279 16.89 -6.03 36.38
CA LEU A 279 17.87 -4.96 36.54
C LEU A 279 18.71 -5.22 37.80
N VAL A 280 20.02 -5.36 37.64
CA VAL A 280 20.95 -5.40 38.77
C VAL A 280 21.52 -4.01 38.95
N PHE A 281 21.06 -3.30 39.99
CA PHE A 281 21.62 -2.02 40.38
C PHE A 281 23.00 -2.26 41.02
N SER A 282 24.08 -2.06 40.26
CA SER A 282 25.45 -2.08 40.79
C SER A 282 25.73 -0.76 41.51
N SER A 283 25.99 -0.82 42.82
CA SER A 283 26.27 0.33 43.69
C SER A 283 27.69 0.90 43.53
N SER A 284 28.49 0.40 42.58
CA SER A 284 29.91 0.77 42.48
C SER A 284 30.23 1.76 41.35
N THR A 285 29.29 2.01 40.44
CA THR A 285 29.34 3.07 39.43
C THR A 285 27.91 3.31 38.96
N HIS A 286 27.49 4.56 38.73
CA HIS A 286 26.18 4.94 38.18
C HIS A 286 25.97 4.42 36.74
N LEU A 287 25.89 3.11 36.56
CA LEU A 287 25.69 2.38 35.30
C LEU A 287 24.81 1.16 35.60
N LEU A 288 23.76 0.98 34.78
CA LEU A 288 22.90 -0.19 34.79
C LEU A 288 23.69 -1.37 34.20
N ASP A 289 23.98 -2.40 35.01
CA ASP A 289 24.59 -3.64 34.52
C ASP A 289 23.48 -4.65 34.23
N LEU A 290 23.45 -5.15 32.99
CA LEU A 290 22.58 -6.26 32.59
C LEU A 290 23.30 -7.56 32.94
N GLY A 291 22.82 -8.26 33.98
CA GLY A 291 23.38 -9.56 34.38
C GLY A 291 23.36 -10.57 33.23
N GLU A 292 24.46 -11.32 33.07
CA GLU A 292 24.63 -12.33 32.03
C GLU A 292 23.47 -13.34 32.03
N MET A 293 22.83 -13.53 30.86
CA MET A 293 21.88 -14.60 30.64
C MET A 293 22.64 -15.93 30.53
N GLY A 294 22.53 -16.77 31.56
CA GLY A 294 22.87 -18.18 31.49
C GLY A 294 21.95 -18.90 30.50
N THR A 295 22.57 -19.77 29.69
CA THR A 295 22.08 -20.57 28.56
C THR A 295 20.66 -21.11 28.65
#